data_AF-A0A7S0AWI1-F1
#
_entry.id   AF-A0A7S0AWI1-F1
#
_cell.length_a   1.000
_cell.length_b   1.000
_cell.length_c   1.000
_cell.angle_alpha   90.00
_cell.angle_beta   90.00
_cell.angle_gamma   90.00
#
_symmetry.space_group_name_H-M   'P 1'
#
loop_
_entity.id
_entity.type
_entity.pdbx_description
1 polymer ?
#
loop_
_entity_poly.entity_id
_entity_poly.type
_entity_poly.pdbx_seq_one_letter_code
_entity_poly.pdbx_strand_id
1 'polypeptide(L)'
;ESPAALGLIYGLCFPTTAAQLQDWGPAWLNEAFQAAGTLPDDVAVTALSGVHILASAASASDAAETALRLLVEVTYDPPWSTLHRELLVKLPAPQAPLS
;
A
#
# COMPACT_ATOMS: atom_id res chain seq x y z
N GLU A 1 -8.46 -16.57 -0.07
CA GLU A 1 -7.70 -15.29 -0.13
C GLU A 1 -8.67 -14.14 0.09
N SER A 2 -8.28 -13.09 0.81
CA SER A 2 -9.16 -11.92 1.00
C SER A 2 -9.28 -11.16 -0.33
N PRO A 3 -10.47 -10.74 -0.76
CA PRO A 3 -10.61 -10.01 -2.02
C PRO A 3 -9.92 -8.64 -1.95
N ALA A 4 -9.43 -8.18 -3.09
CA ALA A 4 -9.09 -6.77 -3.27
C ALA A 4 -10.34 -5.90 -3.17
N ALA A 5 -10.19 -4.65 -2.75
CA ALA A 5 -11.29 -3.70 -2.62
C ALA A 5 -11.22 -2.61 -3.70
N LEU A 6 -12.34 -2.28 -4.35
CA LEU A 6 -12.41 -1.17 -5.29
C LEU A 6 -12.39 0.16 -4.52
N GLY A 7 -11.41 1.01 -4.80
CA GLY A 7 -11.33 2.35 -4.24
C GLY A 7 -12.22 3.32 -5.01
N LEU A 8 -13.03 4.05 -4.26
CA LEU A 8 -14.04 4.96 -4.83
C LEU A 8 -13.45 6.25 -5.42
N ILE A 9 -12.28 6.67 -4.94
CA ILE A 9 -11.66 7.95 -5.33
C ILE A 9 -10.92 7.83 -6.65
N TYR A 10 -10.08 6.80 -6.80
CA TYR A 10 -9.22 6.61 -7.97
C TYR A 10 -9.70 5.51 -8.92
N GLY A 11 -10.77 4.78 -8.57
CA GLY A 11 -11.28 3.67 -9.40
C GLY A 11 -10.35 2.46 -9.49
N LEU A 12 -9.32 2.39 -8.64
CA LEU A 12 -8.34 1.30 -8.60
C LEU A 12 -8.73 0.24 -7.59
N CYS A 13 -8.34 -1.01 -7.85
CA CYS A 13 -8.35 -2.04 -6.81
C CYS A 13 -7.19 -1.79 -5.84
N PHE A 14 -7.40 -2.08 -4.56
CA PHE A 14 -6.41 -1.93 -3.50
C PHE A 14 -6.11 -3.28 -2.84
N PRO A 15 -4.83 -3.56 -2.52
CA PRO A 15 -4.48 -4.74 -1.75
C PRO A 15 -5.07 -4.60 -0.34
N THR A 16 -5.59 -5.68 0.19
CA THR A 16 -6.13 -5.73 1.57
C THR A 16 -5.20 -6.50 2.51
N THR A 17 -4.13 -7.08 1.96
CA THR A 17 -3.12 -7.84 2.70
C THR A 17 -1.71 -7.48 2.27
N ALA A 18 -0.72 -7.70 3.15
CA ALA A 18 0.70 -7.52 2.81
C ALA A 18 1.14 -8.43 1.65
N ALA A 19 0.60 -9.66 1.58
CA ALA A 19 0.89 -10.60 0.50
C ALA A 19 0.41 -10.07 -0.86
N GLN A 20 -0.80 -9.50 -0.92
CA GLN A 20 -1.29 -8.87 -2.15
C GLN A 20 -0.46 -7.66 -2.55
N LEU A 21 -0.07 -6.81 -1.59
CA LEU A 21 0.80 -5.68 -1.89
C LEU A 21 2.14 -6.15 -2.47
N GLN A 22 2.71 -7.22 -1.91
CA GLN A 22 3.95 -7.82 -2.39
C GLN A 22 3.81 -8.42 -3.80
N ASP A 23 2.69 -9.09 -4.06
CA ASP A 23 2.38 -9.73 -5.35
C ASP A 23 2.14 -8.71 -6.46
N TRP A 24 1.38 -7.66 -6.17
CA TRP A 24 1.07 -6.58 -7.12
C TRP A 24 2.27 -5.67 -7.37
N GLY A 25 3.06 -5.44 -6.32
CA GLY A 25 4.41 -4.90 -6.41
C GLY A 25 4.52 -3.51 -7.05
N PRO A 26 5.63 -3.24 -7.75
CA PRO A 26 5.95 -1.91 -8.30
C PRO A 26 4.93 -1.40 -9.32
N ALA A 27 4.38 -2.28 -10.16
CA ALA A 27 3.45 -1.88 -11.21
C ALA A 27 2.20 -1.22 -10.64
N TRP A 28 1.61 -1.84 -9.60
CA TRP A 28 0.46 -1.27 -8.92
C TRP A 28 0.80 0.00 -8.15
N LEU A 29 1.95 0.06 -7.47
CA LEU A 29 2.39 1.27 -6.76
C LEU A 29 2.56 2.45 -7.73
N ASN A 30 3.08 2.18 -8.92
CA ASN A 30 3.24 3.18 -9.97
C ASN A 30 1.90 3.76 -10.40
N GLU A 31 0.93 2.90 -10.71
CA GLU A 31 -0.43 3.29 -11.08
C GLU A 31 -1.12 4.07 -9.94
N ALA A 32 -0.99 3.60 -8.70
CA ALA A 32 -1.59 4.25 -7.53
C ALA A 32 -1.00 5.65 -7.28
N PHE A 33 0.32 5.83 -7.38
CA PHE A 33 0.95 7.14 -7.18
C PHE A 33 0.70 8.10 -8.33
N GLN A 34 0.65 7.61 -9.58
CA GLN A 34 0.27 8.43 -10.73
C GLN A 34 -1.19 8.88 -10.64
N ALA A 35 -2.11 7.98 -10.29
CA ALA A 35 -3.52 8.33 -10.07
C ALA A 35 -3.71 9.36 -8.95
N ALA A 36 -2.87 9.31 -7.91
CA ALA A 36 -2.85 10.29 -6.83
C ALA A 36 -2.10 11.59 -7.15
N GLY A 37 -1.42 11.69 -8.29
CA GLY A 37 -0.58 12.83 -8.66
C GLY A 37 0.64 13.04 -7.75
N THR A 38 1.10 11.97 -7.08
CA THR A 38 2.23 12.03 -6.13
C THR A 38 3.55 11.55 -6.72
N LEU A 39 3.52 10.98 -7.93
CA LEU A 39 4.71 10.58 -8.68
C LEU A 39 4.82 11.43 -9.94
N PRO A 40 5.99 12.06 -10.22
CA PRO A 40 6.23 12.76 -11.48
C PRO A 40 6.09 11.82 -12.69
N ASP A 41 5.64 12.35 -13.83
CA ASP A 41 5.39 11.56 -15.05
C ASP A 41 6.63 10.87 -15.63
N ASP A 42 7.82 11.42 -15.34
CA ASP A 42 9.11 10.90 -15.78
C ASP A 42 9.78 9.96 -14.76
N VAL A 43 9.08 9.59 -13.68
CA VAL A 43 9.56 8.70 -12.63
C VAL A 43 8.68 7.47 -12.53
N ALA A 44 9.31 6.30 -12.35
CA ALA A 44 8.61 5.05 -12.10
C ALA A 44 9.07 4.38 -10.81
N VAL A 45 8.14 3.70 -10.11
CA VAL A 45 8.49 2.72 -9.08
C VAL A 45 8.98 1.44 -9.78
N THR A 46 10.22 1.03 -9.50
CA THR A 46 10.87 -0.12 -10.17
C THR A 46 11.06 -1.33 -9.28
N ALA A 47 11.06 -1.15 -7.94
CA ALA A 47 11.16 -2.26 -7.00
C ALA A 47 10.39 -1.99 -5.71
N LEU A 48 9.91 -3.07 -5.11
CA LEU A 48 9.37 -3.16 -3.74
C LEU A 48 10.25 -4.15 -2.99
N SER A 49 11.26 -3.65 -2.27
CA SER A 49 12.35 -4.46 -1.70
C SER A 49 12.08 -4.95 -0.27
N GLY A 50 11.10 -4.37 0.41
CA GLY A 50 10.74 -4.75 1.78
C GLY A 50 9.28 -4.42 2.08
N VAL A 51 8.60 -5.34 2.77
CA VAL A 51 7.27 -5.14 3.34
C VAL A 51 7.29 -5.64 4.78
N HIS A 52 7.25 -4.73 5.74
CA HIS A 52 7.37 -5.00 7.16
C HIS A 52 6.09 -4.62 7.89
N ILE A 53 5.52 -5.54 8.66
CA ILE A 53 4.35 -5.24 9.49
C ILE A 53 4.81 -4.46 10.73
N LEU A 54 4.31 -3.23 10.89
CA LEU A 54 4.63 -2.37 12.04
C LEU A 54 3.66 -2.61 13.21
N ALA A 55 2.38 -2.75 12.91
CA ALA A 55 1.35 -3.02 13.90
C ALA A 55 0.21 -3.80 13.25
N SER A 56 -0.16 -4.92 13.88
CA SER A 56 -1.39 -5.63 13.57
C SER A 56 -2.50 -5.12 14.48
N ALA A 57 -3.69 -4.94 13.91
CA ALA A 57 -4.92 -4.51 14.56
C ALA A 57 -5.36 -5.30 15.81
N ALA A 58 -4.65 -6.38 16.15
CA ALA A 58 -5.01 -7.29 17.22
C ALA A 58 -4.83 -6.74 18.65
N SER A 59 -4.19 -5.58 18.85
CA SER A 59 -3.83 -5.11 20.20
C SER A 59 -4.13 -3.63 20.50
N ALA A 60 -5.04 -2.98 19.78
CA ALA A 60 -5.50 -1.65 20.16
C ALA A 60 -6.83 -1.76 20.93
N SER A 61 -6.81 -1.42 22.22
CA SER A 61 -7.99 -1.20 23.06
C SER A 61 -8.87 -0.03 22.59
N ASP A 62 -8.46 0.67 21.54
CA ASP A 62 -9.23 1.72 20.87
C ASP A 62 -9.88 1.16 19.61
N ALA A 63 -11.22 1.14 19.62
CA ALA A 63 -12.08 0.64 18.54
C ALA A 63 -11.94 1.39 17.18
N ALA A 64 -10.97 2.30 17.04
CA ALA A 64 -10.78 3.17 15.88
C ALA A 64 -9.60 2.75 14.96
N GLU A 65 -8.67 1.90 15.42
CA GLU A 65 -7.45 1.56 14.64
C GLU A 65 -7.33 0.06 14.32
N THR A 66 -8.29 -0.47 13.56
CA THR A 66 -8.25 -1.88 13.10
C THR A 66 -7.49 -2.11 11.80
N ALA A 67 -6.77 -1.11 11.30
CA ALA A 67 -6.06 -1.17 10.03
C ALA A 67 -4.64 -1.73 10.18
N LEU A 68 -4.22 -2.62 9.28
CA LEU A 68 -2.86 -3.14 9.23
C LEU A 68 -1.90 -2.03 8.76
N ARG A 69 -0.84 -1.76 9.53
CA ARG A 69 0.20 -0.79 9.18
C ARG A 69 1.46 -1.50 8.71
N LEU A 70 1.94 -1.11 7.53
CA LEU A 70 3.14 -1.64 6.90
C LEU A 70 4.17 -0.53 6.69
N LEU A 71 5.44 -0.83 6.90
CA LEU A 71 6.55 -0.07 6.33
C LEU A 71 6.99 -0.78 5.06
N VAL A 72 7.07 -0.05 3.95
CA VAL A 72 7.53 -0.60 2.68
C VAL A 72 8.69 0.18 2.11
N GLU A 73 9.59 -0.53 1.45
CA GLU A 73 10.75 0.07 0.78
C GLU A 73 10.59 0.01 -0.73
N VAL A 74 10.75 1.15 -1.38
CA VAL A 74 10.63 1.28 -2.83
C VAL A 74 11.89 1.85 -3.47
N THR A 75 12.09 1.50 -4.73
CA THR A 75 13.11 2.12 -5.59
C THR A 75 12.44 2.82 -6.77
N TYR A 76 12.97 3.98 -7.13
CA TYR A 76 12.52 4.79 -8.25
C TYR A 76 13.55 4.80 -9.37
N ASP A 77 13.10 4.97 -10.60
CA ASP A 77 13.94 5.22 -11.78
C ASP A 77 13.32 6.36 -12.62
N PRO A 78 14.05 7.47 -12.89
CA PRO A 78 15.37 7.79 -12.34
C PRO A 78 15.33 7.97 -10.81
N PRO A 79 16.47 7.78 -10.11
CA PRO A 79 16.51 8.01 -8.67
C PRO A 79 16.22 9.48 -8.36
N TRP A 80 15.27 9.72 -7.45
CA TRP A 80 14.78 11.06 -7.13
C TRP A 80 15.07 11.41 -5.68
N SER A 81 15.82 12.48 -5.43
CA SER A 81 16.32 12.82 -4.09
C SER A 81 15.25 13.34 -3.13
N THR A 82 14.16 13.91 -3.65
CA THR A 82 13.07 14.45 -2.84
C THR A 82 11.97 13.44 -2.53
N LEU A 83 11.98 12.25 -3.15
CA LEU A 83 10.99 11.21 -2.89
C LEU A 83 11.46 10.29 -1.76
N HIS A 84 10.57 10.06 -0.79
CA HIS A 84 10.81 9.08 0.26
C HIS A 84 10.79 7.66 -0.33
N ARG A 85 11.74 6.83 0.10
CA ARG A 85 11.86 5.42 -0.30
C ARG A 85 11.26 4.46 0.73
N GLU A 86 11.12 4.92 1.96
CA GLU A 86 10.44 4.21 3.04
C GLU A 86 9.05 4.82 3.20
N LEU A 87 8.00 4.04 2.94
CA LEU A 87 6.62 4.50 2.91
C LEU A 87 5.80 3.77 3.97
N LEU A 88 4.93 4.53 4.66
CA LEU A 88 3.94 3.96 5.55
C LEU A 88 2.67 3.64 4.76
N VAL A 89 2.31 2.36 4.69
CA VAL A 89 1.09 1.90 4.03
C VAL A 89 0.08 1.44 5.09
N LYS A 90 -1.14 1.95 4.99
CA LYS A 90 -2.28 1.53 5.83
C LYS A 90 -3.22 0.70 4.98
N LEU A 91 -3.31 -0.60 5.28
CA LEU A 91 -4.26 -1.50 4.63
C LEU A 91 -5.57 -1.56 5.44
N PRO A 92 -6.73 -1.71 4.79
CA PRO A 92 -7.99 -1.85 5.48
C PRO A 92 -7.97 -3.05 6.42
N ALA A 93 -8.75 -2.98 7.51
CA ALA A 93 -8.97 -4.11 8.39
C ALA A 93 -9.53 -5.29 7.57
N PRO A 94 -9.18 -6.55 7.92
CA PRO A 94 -9.90 -7.70 7.38
C PRO A 94 -11.39 -7.51 7.67
N GLN A 95 -12.22 -7.39 6.65
CA GLN A 95 -13.66 -7.37 6.87
C GLN A 95 -14.08 -8.76 7.32
N ALA A 96 -14.71 -8.85 8.50
CA ALA A 96 -15.38 -10.07 8.90
C ALA A 96 -16.46 -10.39 7.84
N PRO A 97 -16.66 -11.66 7.45
CA PRO A 97 -17.77 -12.01 6.59
C PRO A 97 -19.07 -11.51 7.23
N LEU A 98 -19.91 -10.87 6.43
CA LEU A 98 -21.27 -10.54 6.83
C LEU A 98 -22.01 -11.87 7.03
N SER A 99 -22.26 -12.23 8.29
CA SER A 99 -23.11 -13.36 8.68
C SER A 99 -24.57 -13.14 8.29
#